data_AF-A0A931BXS0-F1
#
_entry.id   AF-A0A931BXS0-F1
#
_cell.length_a   1.000
_cell.length_b   1.000
_cell.length_c   1.000
_cell.angle_alpha   90.00
_cell.angle_beta   90.00
_cell.angle_gamma   90.00
#
_symmetry.space_group_name_H-M   'P 1'
#
loop_
_entity.id
_entity.type
_entity.pdbx_description
1 polymer ?
#
loop_
_entity_poly.entity_id
_entity_poly.type
_entity_poly.pdbx_seq_one_letter_code
_entity_poly.pdbx_strand_id
1 'polypeptide(L)'
;MKAASFLSALNGRLSLGLAAALSAGLFLAASPARADLRLCNMTSSRVGIALGYRDAQGWVTEGWWNLSSRGCETLLKGQLGGRFYYVYAIDYDRGGEWSGRSFMCTREREFTIRGTEDCLARGFDRNGFFEVDTGQQKSWTIQLTETNRPGGP
;
A
#
# COMPACT_ATOMS: atom_id res chain seq x y z
N MET A 1 65.60 -7.13 66.39
CA MET A 1 64.63 -8.24 66.33
C MET A 1 63.28 -7.70 65.88
N LYS A 2 62.62 -8.42 64.96
CA LYS A 2 61.24 -8.26 64.41
C LYS A 2 60.99 -7.04 63.51
N ALA A 3 60.25 -7.10 62.40
CA ALA A 3 59.78 -8.18 61.54
C ALA A 3 59.17 -7.57 60.26
N ALA A 4 59.38 -8.28 59.14
CA ALA A 4 58.54 -8.45 57.96
C ALA A 4 57.88 -7.25 57.25
N SER A 5 58.34 -7.10 56.01
CA SER A 5 57.72 -6.55 54.80
C SER A 5 56.23 -6.89 54.63
N PHE A 6 55.47 -6.00 53.99
CA PHE A 6 54.60 -6.35 52.84
C PHE A 6 54.45 -5.14 51.92
N LEU A 7 54.92 -5.30 50.69
CA LEU A 7 54.71 -4.39 49.56
C LEU A 7 53.27 -4.49 49.08
N SER A 8 52.63 -3.37 48.76
CA SER A 8 51.56 -3.35 47.76
C SER A 8 51.72 -2.13 46.85
N ALA A 9 51.61 -2.41 45.55
CA ALA A 9 51.97 -1.61 44.38
C ALA A 9 51.21 -0.26 44.30
N LEU A 10 51.87 0.84 43.87
CA LEU A 10 51.81 1.42 42.50
C LEU A 10 50.39 1.34 41.87
N ASN A 11 49.77 2.37 41.28
CA ASN A 11 50.35 3.49 40.53
C ASN A 11 49.25 4.48 40.04
N GLY A 12 49.65 5.73 39.80
CA GLY A 12 49.21 6.56 38.66
C GLY A 12 47.97 7.44 38.88
N ARG A 13 48.08 8.70 39.32
CA ARG A 13 48.41 9.94 38.54
C ARG A 13 47.53 10.21 37.31
N LEU A 14 46.75 11.30 37.46
CA LEU A 14 46.33 12.33 36.48
C LEU A 14 45.85 11.89 35.09
N SER A 15 44.64 12.34 34.72
CA SER A 15 44.37 13.13 33.50
C SER A 15 42.90 13.61 33.48
N LEU A 16 42.68 14.92 33.66
CA LEU A 16 41.41 15.56 33.29
C LEU A 16 41.31 15.52 31.75
N GLY A 17 40.62 14.51 31.23
CA GLY A 17 40.43 14.31 29.80
C GLY A 17 39.37 15.24 29.22
N LEU A 18 39.81 16.15 28.37
CA LEU A 18 39.04 16.99 27.48
C LEU A 18 38.23 16.11 26.50
N ALA A 19 36.92 15.94 26.68
CA ALA A 19 36.05 15.25 25.72
C ALA A 19 34.67 15.93 25.65
N ALA A 20 34.66 17.18 25.22
CA ALA A 20 33.43 17.93 24.91
C ALA A 20 33.51 18.45 23.48
N ALA A 21 33.29 17.58 22.49
CA ALA A 21 32.98 17.99 21.13
C ALA A 21 32.38 16.82 20.33
N LEU A 22 31.39 17.14 19.49
CA LEU A 22 30.72 16.30 18.49
C LEU A 22 29.49 15.50 18.97
N SER A 23 28.43 16.23 19.29
CA SER A 23 27.05 15.74 19.11
C SER A 23 26.27 16.72 18.25
N ALA A 24 26.82 17.06 17.07
CA ALA A 24 26.05 17.76 16.04
C ALA A 24 25.05 16.74 15.46
N GLY A 25 23.82 16.78 15.97
CA GLY A 25 22.75 15.88 15.60
C GLY A 25 22.45 15.94 14.10
N LEU A 26 22.63 14.81 13.41
CA LEU A 26 22.00 14.58 12.12
C LEU A 26 20.49 14.43 12.35
N PHE A 27 19.76 15.55 12.30
CA PHE A 27 18.31 15.52 12.09
C PHE A 27 18.06 15.13 10.62
N LEU A 28 18.12 13.83 10.33
CA LEU A 28 17.58 13.28 9.11
C LEU A 28 16.06 13.51 9.15
N ALA A 29 15.56 14.44 8.34
CA ALA A 29 14.13 14.62 8.14
C ALA A 29 13.56 13.32 7.56
N ALA A 30 12.88 12.53 8.39
CA ALA A 30 12.17 11.35 7.94
C ALA A 30 11.01 11.81 7.05
N SER A 31 11.04 11.40 5.78
CA SER A 31 9.91 11.61 4.88
C SER A 31 8.66 10.94 5.46
N PRO A 32 7.48 11.58 5.43
CA PRO A 32 6.26 10.97 5.92
C PRO A 32 6.00 9.66 5.16
N ALA A 33 5.94 8.55 5.89
CA ALA A 33 5.58 7.26 5.33
C ALA A 33 4.10 7.32 4.92
N ARG A 34 3.85 7.31 3.61
CA ARG A 34 2.47 7.30 3.08
C ARG A 34 1.92 5.88 3.15
N ALA A 35 0.83 5.71 3.87
CA ALA A 35 0.23 4.42 4.14
C ALA A 35 -0.88 4.09 3.12
N ASP A 36 -0.62 4.26 1.83
CA ASP A 36 -1.66 4.27 0.80
C ASP A 36 -1.91 2.87 0.19
N LEU A 37 -3.07 2.69 -0.48
CA LEU A 37 -3.29 1.62 -1.44
C LEU A 37 -2.89 2.12 -2.83
N ARG A 38 -1.90 1.48 -3.44
CA ARG A 38 -1.42 1.81 -4.78
C ARG A 38 -1.66 0.67 -5.74
N LEU A 39 -1.83 1.00 -7.02
CA LEU A 39 -1.85 0.03 -8.10
C LEU A 39 -0.86 0.44 -9.18
N CYS A 40 0.01 -0.49 -9.56
CA CYS A 40 0.96 -0.34 -10.65
C CYS A 40 0.53 -1.19 -11.83
N ASN A 41 0.27 -0.54 -12.96
CA ASN A 41 0.02 -1.17 -14.24
C ASN A 41 1.34 -1.65 -14.84
N MET A 42 1.67 -2.91 -14.67
CA MET A 42 2.87 -3.54 -15.23
C MET A 42 2.61 -4.13 -16.62
N THR A 43 1.50 -3.78 -17.26
CA THR A 43 1.21 -4.20 -18.64
C THR A 43 1.79 -3.20 -19.64
N SER A 44 1.75 -3.56 -20.92
CA SER A 44 2.05 -2.63 -22.01
C SER A 44 0.88 -1.69 -22.38
N SER A 45 -0.34 -1.99 -21.92
CA SER A 45 -1.57 -1.27 -22.31
C SER A 45 -1.92 -0.15 -21.33
N ARG A 46 -2.79 0.77 -21.75
CA ARG A 46 -3.56 1.62 -20.84
C ARG A 46 -4.66 0.81 -20.18
N VAL A 47 -4.86 1.04 -18.89
CA VAL A 47 -5.81 0.27 -18.08
C VAL A 47 -6.73 1.19 -17.29
N GLY A 48 -8.02 0.91 -17.35
CA GLY A 48 -9.04 1.48 -16.46
C GLY A 48 -9.19 0.64 -15.21
N ILE A 49 -9.23 1.27 -14.03
CA ILE A 49 -9.35 0.59 -12.73
C ILE A 49 -10.61 1.05 -12.01
N ALA A 50 -11.32 0.11 -11.41
CA ALA A 50 -12.32 0.33 -10.37
C ALA A 50 -11.91 -0.41 -9.08
N LEU A 51 -12.20 0.20 -7.93
CA LEU A 51 -11.87 -0.28 -6.60
C LEU A 51 -13.15 -0.47 -5.79
N GLY A 52 -13.30 -1.63 -5.16
CA GLY A 52 -14.31 -1.92 -4.15
C GLY A 52 -13.68 -2.12 -2.78
N TYR A 53 -14.26 -1.53 -1.75
CA TYR A 53 -13.81 -1.67 -0.37
C TYR A 53 -14.96 -1.45 0.61
N ARG A 54 -14.73 -1.76 1.89
CA ARG A 54 -15.70 -1.54 2.96
C ARG A 54 -15.22 -0.43 3.89
N ASP A 55 -16.06 0.56 4.12
CA ASP A 55 -15.87 1.62 5.10
C ASP A 55 -16.83 1.46 6.30
N ALA A 56 -16.91 2.49 7.16
CA ALA A 56 -17.80 2.49 8.32
C ALA A 56 -19.29 2.45 7.96
N GLN A 57 -19.67 2.88 6.76
CA GLN A 57 -21.05 2.95 6.28
C GLN A 57 -21.43 1.73 5.42
N GLY A 58 -20.45 0.94 4.96
CA GLY A 58 -20.68 -0.30 4.24
C GLY A 58 -19.80 -0.42 3.00
N TRP A 59 -20.32 -1.09 1.97
CA TRP A 59 -19.61 -1.28 0.71
C TRP A 59 -19.59 0.00 -0.12
N VAL A 60 -18.44 0.29 -0.69
CA VAL A 60 -18.20 1.40 -1.62
C VAL A 60 -17.46 0.87 -2.84
N THR A 61 -17.88 1.29 -4.02
CA THR A 61 -17.10 1.15 -5.25
C THR A 61 -16.80 2.50 -5.87
N GLU A 62 -15.57 2.67 -6.33
CA GLU A 62 -15.06 3.87 -6.97
C GLU A 62 -14.34 3.51 -8.28
N GLY A 63 -14.27 4.45 -9.21
CA GLY A 63 -13.62 4.32 -10.50
C GLY A 63 -13.98 5.52 -11.39
N TRP A 64 -13.41 5.74 -12.57
CA TRP A 64 -12.34 4.99 -13.19
C TRP A 64 -11.02 5.74 -13.01
N TRP A 65 -10.02 5.08 -12.45
CA TRP A 65 -8.64 5.55 -12.59
C TRP A 65 -8.09 5.07 -13.93
N ASN A 66 -7.44 5.96 -14.67
CA ASN A 66 -6.85 5.66 -15.96
C ASN A 66 -5.33 5.63 -15.82
N LEU A 67 -4.74 4.44 -15.91
CA LEU A 67 -3.30 4.26 -15.76
C LEU A 67 -2.66 4.06 -17.12
N SER A 68 -1.59 4.82 -17.37
CA SER A 68 -0.71 4.56 -18.51
C SER A 68 0.03 3.23 -18.35
N SER A 69 0.54 2.71 -19.46
CA SER A 69 1.51 1.62 -19.48
C SER A 69 2.65 1.90 -18.50
N ARG A 70 3.03 0.89 -17.69
CA ARG A 70 4.08 0.98 -16.66
C ARG A 70 3.88 2.05 -15.58
N GLY A 71 2.69 2.66 -15.50
CA GLY A 71 2.35 3.70 -14.54
C GLY A 71 1.84 3.15 -13.20
N CYS A 72 1.89 3.96 -12.15
CA CYS A 72 1.29 3.62 -10.85
C CYS A 72 0.44 4.77 -10.33
N GLU A 73 -0.74 4.44 -9.78
CA GLU A 73 -1.66 5.40 -9.19
C GLU A 73 -1.97 5.07 -7.71
N THR A 74 -2.37 6.08 -6.94
CA THR A 74 -2.87 5.89 -5.58
C THR A 74 -4.39 5.78 -5.62
N LEU A 75 -4.92 4.59 -5.34
CA LEU A 75 -6.37 4.34 -5.38
C LEU A 75 -7.07 4.77 -4.08
N LEU A 76 -6.42 4.55 -2.94
CA LEU A 76 -6.92 4.98 -1.63
C LEU A 76 -5.79 5.65 -0.85
N LYS A 77 -6.06 6.84 -0.33
CA LYS A 77 -5.11 7.62 0.47
C LYS A 77 -5.27 7.30 1.94
N GLY A 78 -4.14 7.24 2.66
CA GLY A 78 -4.10 6.99 4.08
C GLY A 78 -4.25 5.51 4.46
N GLN A 79 -4.05 5.25 5.74
CA GLN A 79 -3.88 3.90 6.28
C GLN A 79 -5.05 2.97 5.93
N LEU A 80 -4.70 1.77 5.46
CA LEU A 80 -5.69 0.74 5.14
C LEU A 80 -6.35 0.20 6.41
N GLY A 81 -7.69 0.33 6.45
CA GLY A 81 -8.54 -0.24 7.50
C GLY A 81 -8.97 -1.68 7.21
N GLY A 82 -9.01 -2.08 5.93
CA GLY A 82 -9.44 -3.40 5.49
C GLY A 82 -8.29 -4.37 5.24
N ARG A 83 -8.57 -5.67 5.36
CA ARG A 83 -7.69 -6.75 4.87
C ARG A 83 -7.91 -7.04 3.38
N PHE A 84 -9.16 -6.99 2.95
CA PHE A 84 -9.54 -7.34 1.59
C PHE A 84 -10.00 -6.10 0.84
N TYR A 85 -9.46 -5.93 -0.35
CA TYR A 85 -9.85 -4.93 -1.33
C TYR A 85 -10.20 -5.63 -2.62
N TYR A 86 -11.10 -5.05 -3.41
CA TYR A 86 -11.63 -5.68 -4.61
C TYR A 86 -11.27 -4.79 -5.79
N VAL A 87 -10.74 -5.36 -6.86
CA VAL A 87 -10.33 -4.60 -8.04
C VAL A 87 -10.99 -5.17 -9.28
N TYR A 88 -11.46 -4.29 -10.15
CA TYR A 88 -11.85 -4.60 -11.51
C TYR A 88 -11.03 -3.73 -12.44
N ALA A 89 -10.51 -4.30 -13.52
CA ALA A 89 -9.71 -3.55 -14.48
C ALA A 89 -10.04 -3.90 -15.92
N ILE A 90 -9.92 -2.93 -16.83
CA ILE A 90 -10.19 -3.07 -18.26
C ILE A 90 -8.94 -2.68 -19.04
N ASP A 91 -8.49 -3.53 -19.97
CA ASP A 91 -7.44 -3.20 -20.94
C ASP A 91 -8.07 -2.39 -22.08
N TYR A 92 -7.77 -1.10 -22.16
CA TYR A 92 -8.37 -0.21 -23.16
C TYR A 92 -7.76 -0.37 -24.56
N ASP A 93 -6.56 -0.94 -24.66
CA ASP A 93 -5.84 -1.02 -25.94
C ASP A 93 -6.05 -2.38 -26.62
N ARG A 94 -6.00 -3.49 -25.85
CA ARG A 94 -6.16 -4.85 -26.36
C ARG A 94 -7.51 -5.48 -26.02
N GLY A 95 -8.26 -4.88 -25.10
CA GLY A 95 -9.57 -5.36 -24.70
C GLY A 95 -9.58 -6.41 -23.58
N GLY A 96 -10.79 -6.55 -23.04
CA GLY A 96 -11.19 -7.40 -21.92
C GLY A 96 -10.59 -6.99 -20.57
N GLU A 97 -10.74 -7.86 -19.58
CA GLU A 97 -10.77 -7.47 -18.17
C GLU A 97 -9.96 -8.36 -17.22
N TRP A 98 -9.48 -7.75 -16.14
CA TRP A 98 -9.16 -8.43 -14.90
C TRP A 98 -10.40 -8.40 -14.00
N SER A 99 -11.09 -9.53 -13.95
CA SER A 99 -12.32 -9.69 -13.17
C SER A 99 -12.21 -10.82 -12.16
N GLY A 100 -13.22 -10.93 -11.30
CA GLY A 100 -13.30 -11.98 -10.30
C GLY A 100 -14.74 -12.29 -9.89
N ARG A 101 -14.90 -13.01 -8.79
CA ARG A 101 -16.21 -13.55 -8.38
C ARG A 101 -17.01 -12.61 -7.48
N SER A 102 -16.42 -11.51 -7.03
CA SER A 102 -17.06 -10.54 -6.15
C SER A 102 -17.79 -9.49 -6.97
N PHE A 103 -19.10 -9.67 -7.16
CA PHE A 103 -19.88 -8.74 -7.99
C PHE A 103 -20.20 -7.45 -7.26
N MET A 104 -19.93 -6.32 -7.92
CA MET A 104 -20.20 -4.99 -7.39
C MET A 104 -20.68 -4.05 -8.51
N CYS A 105 -21.16 -2.87 -8.13
CA CYS A 105 -21.73 -1.91 -9.08
C CYS A 105 -20.65 -1.00 -9.69
N THR A 106 -20.73 -0.76 -10.99
CA THR A 106 -19.91 0.23 -11.71
C THR A 106 -20.76 1.09 -12.64
N ARG A 107 -20.18 2.09 -13.29
CA ARG A 107 -20.83 2.84 -14.38
C ARG A 107 -19.79 3.27 -15.41
N GLU A 108 -20.24 3.81 -16.53
CA GLU A 108 -19.38 4.19 -17.66
C GLU A 108 -18.38 5.31 -17.35
N ARG A 109 -18.81 6.34 -16.60
CA ARG A 109 -17.98 7.51 -16.25
C ARG A 109 -17.43 7.40 -14.83
N GLU A 110 -16.58 8.34 -14.41
CA GLU A 110 -16.09 8.42 -13.03
C GLU A 110 -17.25 8.42 -12.00
N PHE A 111 -17.04 7.74 -10.88
CA PHE A 111 -18.08 7.33 -9.97
C PHE A 111 -17.59 7.00 -8.57
N THR A 112 -18.53 7.16 -7.64
CA THR A 112 -18.55 6.56 -6.32
C THR A 112 -19.96 6.02 -6.11
N ILE A 113 -20.09 4.74 -5.78
CA ILE A 113 -21.37 4.06 -5.53
C ILE A 113 -21.31 3.39 -4.16
N ARG A 114 -22.37 3.54 -3.37
CA ARG A 114 -22.54 2.81 -2.11
C ARG A 114 -23.48 1.62 -2.31
N GLY A 115 -23.18 0.50 -1.65
CA GLY A 115 -23.93 -0.75 -1.78
C GLY A 115 -23.61 -1.52 -3.06
N THR A 116 -23.78 -2.84 -3.00
CA THR A 116 -23.46 -3.79 -4.09
C THR A 116 -24.71 -4.51 -4.64
N GLU A 117 -25.86 -4.23 -4.04
CA GLU A 117 -27.16 -4.76 -4.37
C GLU A 117 -27.85 -3.99 -5.50
N ASP A 118 -28.69 -4.71 -6.25
CA ASP A 118 -29.61 -4.17 -7.26
C ASP A 118 -28.97 -3.22 -8.29
N CYS A 119 -27.70 -3.43 -8.65
CA CYS A 119 -26.95 -2.52 -9.53
C CYS A 119 -27.74 -2.15 -10.79
N LEU A 120 -28.26 -3.14 -11.51
CA LEU A 120 -29.01 -2.94 -12.75
C LEU A 120 -30.30 -2.15 -12.54
N ALA A 121 -31.07 -2.46 -11.48
CA ALA A 121 -32.30 -1.73 -11.16
C ALA A 121 -32.04 -0.28 -10.73
N ARG A 122 -30.83 -0.02 -10.19
CA ARG A 122 -30.34 1.32 -9.83
C ARG A 122 -29.67 2.07 -10.99
N GLY A 123 -29.63 1.47 -12.19
CA GLY A 123 -29.02 2.06 -13.39
C GLY A 123 -27.49 1.95 -13.46
N PHE A 124 -26.91 0.99 -12.74
CA PHE A 124 -25.48 0.69 -12.74
C PHE A 124 -25.21 -0.66 -13.42
N ASP A 125 -23.98 -0.85 -13.88
CA ASP A 125 -23.51 -2.15 -14.36
C ASP A 125 -23.14 -3.05 -13.18
N ARG A 126 -23.17 -4.37 -13.41
CA ARG A 126 -22.78 -5.38 -12.43
C ARG A 126 -21.54 -6.12 -12.92
N ASN A 127 -20.38 -5.73 -12.39
CA ASN A 127 -19.08 -6.28 -12.79
C ASN A 127 -18.44 -7.11 -11.67
N GLY A 128 -17.64 -8.10 -12.06
CA GLY A 128 -16.93 -9.00 -11.15
C GLY A 128 -15.55 -8.46 -10.79
N PHE A 129 -15.29 -8.27 -9.50
CA PHE A 129 -14.01 -7.81 -8.99
C PHE A 129 -13.20 -9.00 -8.46
N PHE A 130 -11.88 -8.99 -8.68
CA PHE A 130 -10.96 -9.92 -8.04
C PHE A 130 -10.55 -9.41 -6.66
N GLU A 131 -10.35 -10.35 -5.74
CA GLU A 131 -10.00 -10.04 -4.36
C GLU A 131 -8.48 -9.88 -4.21
N VAL A 132 -8.08 -8.88 -3.44
CA VAL A 132 -6.71 -8.59 -3.04
C VAL A 132 -6.63 -8.69 -1.52
N ASP A 133 -5.91 -9.69 -1.02
CA ASP A 133 -5.57 -9.82 0.40
C ASP A 133 -4.31 -9.00 0.70
N THR A 134 -4.44 -7.96 1.51
CA THR A 134 -3.34 -7.11 1.98
C THR A 134 -2.65 -7.66 3.21
N GLY A 135 -3.13 -8.77 3.78
CA GLY A 135 -2.59 -9.35 5.01
C GLY A 135 -2.70 -8.42 6.22
N GLN A 136 -3.71 -7.54 6.25
CA GLN A 136 -3.89 -6.47 7.26
C GLN A 136 -2.78 -5.41 7.28
N GLN A 137 -1.99 -5.30 6.22
CA GLN A 137 -0.97 -4.26 6.13
C GLN A 137 -1.62 -2.88 5.99
N LYS A 138 -0.98 -1.88 6.60
CA LYS A 138 -1.46 -0.48 6.59
C LYS A 138 -1.22 0.23 5.27
N SER A 139 -0.44 -0.35 4.38
CA SER A 139 -0.15 0.11 3.03
C SER A 139 0.06 -1.08 2.13
N TRP A 140 -0.37 -1.00 0.87
CA TRP A 140 -0.21 -2.11 -0.06
C TRP A 140 -0.08 -1.62 -1.49
N THR A 141 0.71 -2.33 -2.31
CA THR A 141 0.84 -2.06 -3.75
C THR A 141 0.42 -3.28 -4.54
N ILE A 142 -0.61 -3.11 -5.35
CA ILE A 142 -1.10 -4.11 -6.30
C ILE A 142 -0.27 -4.00 -7.57
N GLN A 143 0.23 -5.11 -8.09
CA GLN A 143 0.89 -5.17 -9.39
C GLN A 143 -0.06 -5.86 -10.38
N LEU A 144 -0.50 -5.11 -11.38
CA LEU A 144 -1.36 -5.63 -12.45
C LEU A 144 -0.47 -6.09 -13.61
N THR A 145 -0.49 -7.38 -13.91
CA THR A 145 0.25 -8.00 -15.03
C THR A 145 -0.71 -8.71 -15.97
N GLU A 146 -0.28 -9.00 -17.19
CA GLU A 146 -1.04 -9.82 -18.14
C GLU A 146 -1.33 -11.23 -17.61
N THR A 147 -0.38 -11.80 -16.85
CA THR A 147 -0.48 -13.17 -16.30
C THR A 147 -1.45 -13.29 -15.13
N ASN A 148 -1.71 -12.21 -14.41
CA ASN A 148 -2.62 -12.20 -13.26
C ASN A 148 -4.05 -11.83 -13.65
N ARG A 149 -4.45 -12.10 -14.89
CA ARG A 149 -5.79 -11.84 -15.40
C ARG A 149 -6.67 -13.06 -15.12
N PRO A 150 -7.56 -13.03 -14.11
CA PRO A 150 -8.36 -14.20 -13.78
C PRO A 150 -9.43 -14.34 -14.86
N GLY A 151 -9.40 -15.43 -15.64
CA GLY A 151 -10.39 -15.73 -16.67
C GLY A 151 -10.01 -15.38 -18.12
N GLY A 152 -8.75 -15.04 -18.42
CA GLY A 152 -8.21 -15.23 -19.78
C GLY A 152 -7.93 -16.72 -20.03
N PRO A 153 -7.86 -17.22 -21.29
CA PRO A 153 -7.63 -18.64 -21.57
C PRO A 153 -6.42 -19.21 -20.83
#